data_AF-A0A832LTX8-F1
#
_entry.id   AF-A0A832LTX8-F1
#
_cell.length_a   1.000
_cell.length_b   1.000
_cell.length_c   1.000
_cell.angle_alpha   90.00
_cell.angle_beta   90.00
_cell.angle_gamma   90.00
#
_symmetry.space_group_name_H-M   'P 1'
#
loop_
_entity.id
_entity.type
_entity.pdbx_description
1 polymer ?
#
loop_
_entity_poly.entity_id
_entity_poly.type
_entity_poly.pdbx_seq_one_letter_code
_entity_poly.pdbx_strand_id
1 'polypeptide(L)'
;RMGEVLRHHYPDVIWMPYCFTPATLVSASARHNGDLYNYDDVNANHPDWFLLDRSGQRIFFDDSYYVDIGRQEVRERAWQSLRDFLNRCGRPRYIYLDNYDMRAGERYAPPNYPTNDLWVQAIVGWTEYVGSRLRSEFRFSDGSYPRFVPNVAWAPGFWLRGIPGVSQDAPGVATLPYMGGFLVEHAFMRALTEPGRVRIPSYGTASGSNGPQQWVNGGIRNTVRLATEYPDKLIILIPTLWTNAPDSPQKLRFAIAGCLIVQHDNTFVHIDPRREQDQYPDGYYPPELFVPLGLPRGNFQILNGDIIVGGLFIREYQNGVVVWNPRHDATYTYTVPRDYYDWDRNLVRAGTQVQVPPHTGLVFYAAPEITISLSPAQANVLPGQTVEFTVRYRNTGTAAGTDVRISVPLPDGMTLVSSSPTARLEGRQLVWTVPSVPVNGEGTLRFTVRVE
;
A
#
# COMPACT_ATOMS: atom_id res chain seq x y z
N ARG A 1 -0.28 -7.98 26.72
CA ARG A 1 -0.74 -9.30 26.21
C ARG A 1 -1.23 -9.30 24.76
N MET A 2 -1.58 -8.16 24.14
CA MET A 2 -2.03 -8.13 22.73
C MET A 2 -1.07 -8.84 21.76
N GLY A 3 0.24 -8.63 21.90
CA GLY A 3 1.23 -9.30 21.06
C GLY A 3 1.30 -10.82 21.21
N GLU A 4 0.93 -11.37 22.37
CA GLU A 4 0.86 -12.82 22.56
C GLU A 4 -0.35 -13.41 21.82
N VAL A 5 -1.50 -12.74 21.91
CA VAL A 5 -2.72 -13.10 21.18
C VAL A 5 -2.46 -13.05 19.68
N LEU A 6 -1.87 -11.95 19.19
CA LEU A 6 -1.54 -11.79 17.77
C LEU A 6 -0.58 -12.88 17.29
N ARG A 7 0.51 -13.16 18.01
CA ARG A 7 1.44 -14.23 17.62
C ARG A 7 0.82 -15.62 17.61
N HIS A 8 -0.11 -15.91 18.52
CA HIS A 8 -0.70 -17.24 18.62
C HIS A 8 -1.80 -17.47 17.58
N HIS A 9 -2.68 -16.49 17.39
CA HIS A 9 -3.84 -16.63 16.50
C HIS A 9 -3.59 -16.11 15.08
N TYR A 10 -2.62 -15.21 14.90
CA TYR A 10 -2.34 -14.52 13.64
C TYR A 10 -0.82 -14.43 13.38
N PRO A 11 -0.12 -15.57 13.22
CA PRO A 11 1.34 -15.61 13.12
C PRO A 11 1.90 -14.80 11.94
N ASP A 12 1.10 -14.61 10.90
CA ASP A 12 1.47 -13.86 9.68
C ASP A 12 1.16 -12.36 9.76
N VAL A 13 0.52 -11.89 10.84
CA VAL A 13 0.20 -10.47 11.01
C VAL A 13 1.40 -9.71 11.56
N ILE A 14 1.84 -8.73 10.78
CA ILE A 14 2.77 -7.70 11.25
C ILE A 14 1.98 -6.73 12.12
N TRP A 15 2.44 -6.55 13.36
CA TRP A 15 1.90 -5.56 14.27
C TRP A 15 3.01 -4.70 14.86
N MET A 16 2.67 -3.46 15.14
CA MET A 16 3.58 -2.47 15.72
C MET A 16 2.79 -1.58 16.67
N PRO A 17 3.26 -1.36 17.90
CA PRO A 17 2.63 -0.41 18.80
C PRO A 17 2.93 1.02 18.35
N TYR A 18 1.94 1.89 18.51
CA TYR A 18 2.06 3.32 18.30
C TYR A 18 2.93 3.96 19.39
N CYS A 19 3.90 4.77 18.99
CA CYS A 19 4.71 5.60 19.86
C CYS A 19 4.80 7.02 19.28
N PHE A 20 4.56 8.02 20.13
CA PHE A 20 4.62 9.43 19.79
C PHE A 20 5.94 10.03 20.26
N THR A 21 6.72 10.61 19.35
CA THR A 21 8.02 11.20 19.64
C THR A 21 8.47 12.08 18.46
N PRO A 22 9.16 13.22 18.67
CA PRO A 22 9.81 13.70 19.88
C PRO A 22 9.02 14.79 20.61
N ALA A 23 7.75 14.53 20.87
CA ALA A 23 6.88 15.41 21.63
C ALA A 23 6.07 14.61 22.65
N THR A 24 5.46 15.32 23.58
CA THR A 24 4.63 14.75 24.65
C THR A 24 3.22 15.31 24.59
N LEU A 25 2.22 14.43 24.74
CA LEU A 25 0.81 14.72 24.44
C LEU A 25 0.12 15.39 25.62
N VAL A 26 -0.52 16.53 25.37
CA VAL A 26 -1.23 17.31 26.37
C VAL A 26 -2.55 16.66 26.76
N SER A 27 -3.26 15.97 25.86
CA SER A 27 -4.55 15.36 26.20
C SER A 27 -4.39 14.12 27.09
N ALA A 28 -5.09 14.09 28.23
CA ALA A 28 -5.06 12.96 29.17
C ALA A 28 -5.44 11.61 28.53
N SER A 29 -6.34 11.62 27.53
CA SER A 29 -6.76 10.40 26.82
C SER A 29 -5.66 9.80 25.94
N ALA A 30 -4.66 10.59 25.55
CA ALA A 30 -3.60 10.19 24.63
C ALA A 30 -2.27 9.87 25.36
N ARG A 31 -2.18 10.10 26.68
CA ARG A 31 -0.98 9.92 27.51
C ARG A 31 -0.63 8.46 27.81
N HIS A 32 -1.57 7.52 27.66
CA HIS A 32 -1.34 6.13 28.06
C HIS A 32 -0.89 5.25 26.89
N ASN A 33 0.35 4.77 27.02
CA ASN A 33 1.07 3.80 26.17
C ASN A 33 1.72 4.35 24.88
N GLY A 34 1.27 5.48 24.34
CA GLY A 34 1.86 6.09 23.13
C GLY A 34 2.93 7.15 23.41
N ASP A 35 2.80 7.93 24.49
CA ASP A 35 3.74 9.01 24.82
C ASP A 35 4.99 8.46 25.55
N LEU A 36 6.18 8.75 25.02
CA LEU A 36 7.44 8.28 25.60
C LEU A 36 7.97 9.14 26.76
N TYR A 37 7.41 10.32 26.99
CA TYR A 37 7.95 11.31 27.92
C TYR A 37 7.02 11.59 29.10
N ASN A 38 5.70 11.50 28.90
CA ASN A 38 4.64 11.82 29.86
C ASN A 38 4.57 13.32 30.21
N TYR A 39 3.58 14.01 29.65
CA TYR A 39 3.46 15.46 29.72
C TYR A 39 3.37 15.99 31.16
N ASP A 40 2.61 15.33 32.03
CA ASP A 40 2.39 15.85 33.40
C ASP A 40 3.71 15.86 34.19
N ASP A 41 4.49 14.79 34.04
CA ASP A 41 5.78 14.67 34.71
C ASP A 41 6.80 15.65 34.13
N VAL A 42 6.89 15.75 32.80
CA VAL A 42 7.78 16.74 32.16
C VAL A 42 7.37 18.16 32.56
N ASN A 43 6.08 18.46 32.60
CA ASN A 43 5.57 19.79 32.96
C ASN A 43 5.84 20.16 34.43
N ALA A 44 5.69 19.20 35.35
CA ALA A 44 5.87 19.46 36.77
C ALA A 44 7.35 19.42 37.19
N ASN A 45 8.12 18.46 36.68
CA ASN A 45 9.42 18.10 37.23
C ASN A 45 10.59 18.39 36.28
N HIS A 46 10.34 18.50 34.97
CA HIS A 46 11.37 18.73 33.95
C HIS A 46 10.98 19.82 32.92
N PRO A 47 10.52 21.01 33.35
CA PRO A 47 10.04 22.03 32.42
C PRO A 47 11.15 22.56 31.48
N ASP A 48 12.41 22.34 31.82
CA ASP A 48 13.59 22.67 31.00
C ASP A 48 13.83 21.69 29.84
N TRP A 49 13.11 20.57 29.79
CA TRP A 49 13.17 19.63 28.67
C TRP A 49 12.36 20.07 27.47
N PHE A 50 11.43 21.01 27.61
CA PHE A 50 10.66 21.51 26.46
C PHE A 50 11.54 22.33 25.52
N LEU A 51 11.34 22.13 24.21
CA LEU A 51 11.89 23.05 23.23
C LEU A 51 11.13 24.37 23.28
N LEU A 52 11.89 25.46 23.28
CA LEU A 52 11.37 26.82 23.23
C LEU A 52 11.62 27.40 21.84
N ASP A 53 10.70 28.23 21.36
CA ASP A 53 10.89 29.04 20.17
C ASP A 53 11.75 30.29 20.46
N ARG A 54 11.95 31.15 19.45
CA ARG A 54 12.73 32.39 19.58
C ARG A 54 12.15 33.41 20.56
N SER A 55 10.86 33.28 20.91
CA SER A 55 10.18 34.12 21.90
C SER A 55 10.25 33.54 23.32
N GLY A 56 10.85 32.36 23.47
CA GLY A 56 10.91 31.64 24.74
C GLY A 56 9.64 30.85 25.08
N GLN A 57 8.71 30.69 24.13
CA GLN A 57 7.50 29.89 24.32
C GLN A 57 7.73 28.43 23.95
N ARG A 58 7.08 27.50 24.65
CA ARG A 58 7.16 26.07 24.32
C ARG A 58 6.59 25.81 22.93
N ILE A 59 7.29 25.00 22.15
CA ILE A 59 6.86 24.66 20.79
C ILE A 59 5.70 23.66 20.84
N PHE A 60 4.51 24.12 20.49
CA PHE A 60 3.26 23.35 20.47
C PHE A 60 2.88 22.90 19.05
N PHE A 61 2.43 21.64 18.90
CA PHE A 61 1.91 21.10 17.65
C PHE A 61 1.01 19.90 17.91
N ASP A 62 -0.13 19.80 17.23
CA ASP A 62 -1.07 18.66 17.29
C ASP A 62 -1.30 18.14 18.73
N ASP A 63 -1.75 19.05 19.60
CA ASP A 63 -2.02 18.77 21.02
C ASP A 63 -0.82 18.23 21.81
N SER A 64 0.39 18.57 21.39
CA SER A 64 1.64 18.13 22.01
C SER A 64 2.68 19.24 22.13
N TYR A 65 3.63 19.07 23.04
CA TYR A 65 4.81 19.94 23.15
C TYR A 65 6.07 19.17 22.83
N TYR A 66 6.93 19.75 21.99
CA TYR A 66 8.22 19.16 21.66
C TYR A 66 9.19 19.19 22.85
N VAL A 67 9.98 18.13 22.97
CA VAL A 67 11.04 18.00 23.97
C VAL A 67 12.42 17.95 23.32
N ASP A 68 13.44 18.37 24.05
CA ASP A 68 14.82 18.44 23.57
C ASP A 68 15.47 17.04 23.61
N ILE A 69 15.26 16.27 22.54
CA ILE A 69 15.84 14.93 22.36
C ILE A 69 17.35 14.91 22.15
N GLY A 70 18.02 16.07 22.09
CA GLY A 70 19.48 16.14 22.17
C GLY A 70 20.00 15.83 23.57
N ARG A 71 19.16 16.03 24.60
CA ARG A 71 19.51 15.84 26.00
C ARG A 71 19.54 14.35 26.36
N GLN A 72 20.55 13.97 27.13
CA GLN A 72 20.81 12.59 27.51
C GLN A 72 19.67 12.02 28.38
N GLU A 73 19.16 12.84 29.30
CA GLU A 73 18.07 12.51 30.21
C GLU A 73 16.73 12.36 29.50
N VAL A 74 16.48 13.11 28.43
CA VAL A 74 15.28 12.98 27.59
C VAL A 74 15.33 11.66 26.81
N ARG A 75 16.50 11.29 26.27
CA ARG A 75 16.70 9.99 25.60
C ARG A 75 16.56 8.82 26.57
N GLU A 76 17.08 8.97 27.78
CA GLU A 76 16.94 7.95 28.83
C GLU A 76 15.47 7.77 29.25
N ARG A 77 14.72 8.87 29.41
CA ARG A 77 13.28 8.80 29.65
C ARG A 77 12.56 8.04 28.54
N ALA A 78 12.82 8.39 27.27
CA ALA A 78 12.20 7.70 26.15
C ALA A 78 12.49 6.20 26.13
N TRP A 79 13.74 5.82 26.43
CA TRP A 79 14.13 4.42 26.53
C TRP A 79 13.38 3.69 27.64
N GLN A 80 13.31 4.26 28.84
CA GLN A 80 12.63 3.63 29.99
C GLN A 80 11.15 3.38 29.69
N SER A 81 10.45 4.39 29.17
CA SER A 81 9.03 4.30 28.80
C SER A 81 8.82 3.24 27.71
N LEU A 82 9.63 3.28 26.65
CA LEU A 82 9.53 2.32 25.54
C LEU A 82 9.83 0.89 26.02
N ARG A 83 10.89 0.70 26.80
CA ARG A 83 11.27 -0.61 27.35
C ARG A 83 10.15 -1.24 28.17
N ASP A 84 9.54 -0.48 29.07
CA ASP A 84 8.38 -0.95 29.84
C ASP A 84 7.22 -1.31 28.92
N PHE A 85 6.88 -0.42 27.99
CA PHE A 85 5.78 -0.62 27.07
C PHE A 85 5.96 -1.87 26.19
N LEU A 86 7.15 -2.08 25.62
CA LEU A 86 7.46 -3.25 24.78
C LEU A 86 7.38 -4.57 25.57
N ASN A 87 7.80 -4.57 26.84
CA ASN A 87 7.64 -5.74 27.70
C ASN A 87 6.15 -6.03 28.00
N ARG A 88 5.32 -4.99 28.20
CA ARG A 88 3.86 -5.15 28.42
C ARG A 88 3.09 -5.57 27.18
N CYS A 89 3.46 -5.06 26.00
CA CYS A 89 2.72 -5.32 24.77
C CYS A 89 3.10 -6.65 24.09
N GLY A 90 4.21 -7.27 24.48
CA GLY A 90 4.59 -8.63 24.06
C GLY A 90 5.75 -8.68 23.06
N ARG A 91 6.67 -7.70 23.08
CA ARG A 91 7.90 -7.67 22.27
C ARG A 91 7.65 -7.77 20.75
N PRO A 92 7.10 -6.72 20.13
CA PRO A 92 6.86 -6.66 18.68
C PRO A 92 8.17 -6.59 17.87
N ARG A 93 8.12 -6.93 16.59
CA ARG A 93 9.26 -6.77 15.66
C ARG A 93 9.39 -5.36 15.10
N TYR A 94 8.33 -4.57 15.17
CA TYR A 94 8.30 -3.20 14.65
C TYR A 94 7.66 -2.25 15.66
N ILE A 95 8.04 -0.98 15.60
CA ILE A 95 7.54 0.09 16.47
C ILE A 95 7.16 1.25 15.57
N TYR A 96 5.90 1.67 15.63
CA TYR A 96 5.44 2.81 14.85
C TYR A 96 5.83 4.12 15.54
N LEU A 97 6.50 5.02 14.83
CA LEU A 97 6.88 6.34 15.36
C LEU A 97 6.10 7.43 14.64
N ASP A 98 5.26 8.15 15.37
CA ASP A 98 4.53 9.30 14.85
C ASP A 98 5.19 10.62 15.27
N ASN A 99 5.00 11.66 14.46
CA ASN A 99 5.56 13.02 14.65
C ASN A 99 7.11 13.11 14.59
N TYR A 100 7.77 12.11 14.02
CA TYR A 100 9.24 11.98 14.04
C TYR A 100 9.97 12.78 12.95
N ASP A 101 9.25 13.41 12.04
CA ASP A 101 9.77 14.06 10.84
C ASP A 101 9.75 15.60 10.92
N MET A 102 9.65 16.18 12.13
CA MET A 102 9.79 17.63 12.41
C MET A 102 10.96 18.25 11.64
N ARG A 103 10.76 19.42 11.01
CA ARG A 103 11.84 20.26 10.45
C ARG A 103 11.98 21.55 11.24
N ALA A 104 13.23 21.88 11.60
CA ALA A 104 13.57 23.19 12.13
C ALA A 104 13.45 24.26 11.03
N GLY A 105 12.75 25.37 11.29
CA GLY A 105 12.45 26.42 10.31
C GLY A 105 11.43 27.45 10.81
N GLU A 106 10.77 28.18 9.90
CA GLU A 106 9.88 29.31 10.25
C GLU A 106 8.75 28.94 11.23
N ARG A 107 8.20 27.72 11.13
CA ARG A 107 7.15 27.22 12.02
C ARG A 107 7.69 26.71 13.37
N TYR A 108 8.93 26.23 13.40
CA TYR A 108 9.57 25.58 14.55
C TYR A 108 11.05 25.97 14.59
N ALA A 109 11.40 27.08 15.27
CA ALA A 109 12.76 27.62 15.26
C ALA A 109 13.39 27.58 16.66
N PRO A 110 13.62 26.40 17.26
CA PRO A 110 14.24 26.33 18.57
C PRO A 110 15.67 26.88 18.51
N PRO A 111 16.06 27.80 19.41
CA PRO A 111 17.43 28.33 19.44
C PRO A 111 18.52 27.26 19.56
N ASN A 112 18.20 26.12 20.19
CA ASN A 112 19.11 24.97 20.31
C ASN A 112 19.36 24.24 18.98
N TYR A 113 18.44 24.37 18.01
CA TYR A 113 18.55 23.76 16.68
C TYR A 113 18.26 24.81 15.59
N PRO A 114 19.17 25.76 15.38
CA PRO A 114 18.97 26.85 14.41
C PRO A 114 18.95 26.39 12.95
N THR A 115 19.36 25.14 12.68
CA THR A 115 19.35 24.53 11.34
C THR A 115 18.69 23.16 11.37
N ASN A 116 18.16 22.73 10.22
CA ASN A 116 17.64 21.36 10.05
C ASN A 116 18.70 20.30 10.33
N ASP A 117 19.96 20.55 9.97
CA ASP A 117 21.05 19.59 10.20
C ASP A 117 21.29 19.31 11.68
N LEU A 118 21.24 20.34 12.53
CA LEU A 118 21.43 20.16 13.97
C LEU A 118 20.25 19.40 14.60
N TRP A 119 19.02 19.70 14.18
CA TRP A 119 17.85 18.92 14.61
C TRP A 119 17.97 17.44 14.20
N VAL A 120 18.47 17.19 13.01
CA VAL A 120 18.66 15.84 12.50
C VAL A 120 19.72 15.10 13.28
N GLN A 121 20.81 15.77 13.67
CA GLN A 121 21.81 15.16 14.54
C GLN A 121 21.20 14.75 15.89
N ALA A 122 20.26 15.52 16.43
CA ALA A 122 19.53 15.13 17.64
C ALA A 122 18.66 13.89 17.41
N ILE A 123 17.95 13.83 16.28
CA ILE A 123 17.16 12.67 15.85
C ILE A 123 18.04 11.41 15.66
N VAL A 124 19.19 11.53 14.97
CA VAL A 124 20.17 10.44 14.80
C VAL A 124 20.68 9.98 16.16
N GLY A 125 21.05 10.91 17.04
CA GLY A 125 21.54 10.59 18.37
C GLY A 125 20.49 9.90 19.24
N TRP A 126 19.22 10.31 19.15
CA TRP A 126 18.12 9.61 19.80
C TRP A 126 17.95 8.20 19.23
N THR A 127 17.97 8.06 17.90
CA THR A 127 17.78 6.77 17.21
C THR A 127 18.92 5.80 17.54
N GLU A 128 20.15 6.26 17.59
CA GLU A 128 21.30 5.47 18.04
C GLU A 128 21.17 5.07 19.50
N TYR A 129 20.78 6.00 20.37
CA TYR A 129 20.64 5.74 21.81
C TYR A 129 19.59 4.66 22.10
N VAL A 130 18.39 4.83 21.56
CA VAL A 130 17.25 3.92 21.79
C VAL A 130 17.41 2.65 20.96
N GLY A 131 17.80 2.77 19.68
CA GLY A 131 17.94 1.65 18.74
C GLY A 131 19.04 0.67 19.12
N SER A 132 20.20 1.15 19.60
CA SER A 132 21.27 0.27 20.09
C SER A 132 20.80 -0.57 21.30
N ARG A 133 20.00 0.02 22.19
CA ARG A 133 19.42 -0.67 23.34
C ARG A 133 18.36 -1.69 22.93
N LEU A 134 17.47 -1.35 21.99
CA LEU A 134 16.54 -2.32 21.38
C LEU A 134 17.27 -3.54 20.83
N ARG A 135 18.36 -3.31 20.06
CA ARG A 135 19.19 -4.39 19.51
C ARG A 135 19.81 -5.27 20.59
N SER A 136 20.22 -4.67 21.72
CA SER A 136 20.87 -5.40 22.81
C SER A 136 19.90 -6.16 23.72
N GLU A 137 18.75 -5.56 24.07
CA GLU A 137 17.85 -6.08 25.11
C GLU A 137 16.64 -6.85 24.56
N PHE A 138 16.23 -6.58 23.32
CA PHE A 138 15.04 -7.16 22.70
C PHE A 138 15.36 -8.07 21.51
N ARG A 139 16.58 -8.63 21.47
CA ARG A 139 16.98 -9.54 20.41
C ARG A 139 16.15 -10.83 20.42
N PHE A 140 15.66 -11.25 19.26
CA PHE A 140 14.98 -12.52 19.06
C PHE A 140 16.00 -13.65 18.83
N SER A 141 15.54 -14.90 18.93
CA SER A 141 16.39 -16.09 18.75
C SER A 141 17.02 -16.19 17.36
N ASP A 142 16.37 -15.64 16.34
CA ASP A 142 16.88 -15.53 14.96
C ASP A 142 17.92 -14.40 14.79
N GLY A 143 18.27 -13.69 15.86
CA GLY A 143 19.24 -12.60 15.86
C GLY A 143 18.69 -11.25 15.37
N SER A 144 17.44 -11.21 14.92
CA SER A 144 16.72 -9.96 14.63
C SER A 144 16.33 -9.24 15.92
N TYR A 145 15.81 -8.01 15.80
CA TYR A 145 15.39 -7.18 16.93
C TYR A 145 14.35 -6.15 16.47
N PRO A 146 13.62 -5.49 17.38
CA PRO A 146 12.61 -4.51 17.02
C PRO A 146 13.19 -3.32 16.23
N ARG A 147 12.52 -2.95 15.14
CA ARG A 147 12.92 -1.83 14.27
C ARG A 147 11.86 -0.73 14.25
N PHE A 148 12.29 0.50 13.97
CA PHE A 148 11.37 1.63 13.86
C PHE A 148 10.72 1.71 12.48
N VAL A 149 9.44 2.11 12.46
CA VAL A 149 8.64 2.39 11.26
C VAL A 149 8.00 3.76 11.47
N PRO A 150 8.64 4.85 11.02
CA PRO A 150 8.11 6.19 11.23
C PRO A 150 7.00 6.51 10.23
N ASN A 151 6.08 7.35 10.66
CA ASN A 151 5.24 8.12 9.76
C ASN A 151 6.11 9.16 9.06
N VAL A 152 6.18 9.09 7.73
CA VAL A 152 7.00 9.99 6.90
C VAL A 152 6.17 10.93 6.04
N ALA A 153 4.85 10.93 6.26
CA ALA A 153 3.84 11.53 5.41
C ALA A 153 4.19 12.91 4.90
N TRP A 154 4.58 13.84 5.75
CA TRP A 154 4.71 15.24 5.35
C TRP A 154 6.13 15.56 4.89
N ALA A 155 7.13 14.78 5.25
CA ALA A 155 8.50 15.03 4.84
C ALA A 155 9.24 13.77 4.36
N PRO A 156 8.76 13.04 3.34
CA PRO A 156 9.45 11.83 2.84
C PRO A 156 10.92 12.12 2.44
N GLY A 157 11.21 13.33 1.95
CA GLY A 157 12.58 13.76 1.63
C GLY A 157 13.52 13.87 2.84
N PHE A 158 13.01 14.05 4.06
CA PHE A 158 13.81 14.06 5.30
C PHE A 158 14.57 12.74 5.50
N TRP A 159 14.01 11.65 4.96
CA TRP A 159 14.46 10.27 5.15
C TRP A 159 15.36 9.76 4.00
N LEU A 160 15.43 10.49 2.89
CA LEU A 160 16.15 10.13 1.65
C LEU A 160 17.57 10.74 1.56
N ARG A 161 18.19 11.06 2.70
CA ARG A 161 19.45 11.80 2.74
C ARG A 161 20.53 11.10 1.92
N GLY A 162 21.27 11.87 1.12
CA GLY A 162 22.50 11.41 0.50
C GLY A 162 22.73 11.64 -1.00
N ILE A 163 21.86 12.35 -1.73
CA ILE A 163 22.05 12.61 -3.18
C ILE A 163 22.64 14.01 -3.45
N PRO A 164 23.84 14.11 -4.05
CA PRO A 164 24.40 15.37 -4.55
C PRO A 164 23.47 16.04 -5.58
N GLY A 165 23.20 17.35 -5.41
CA GLY A 165 22.41 18.16 -6.35
C GLY A 165 20.89 18.12 -6.17
N VAL A 166 20.37 17.30 -5.25
CA VAL A 166 18.91 17.20 -4.94
C VAL A 166 18.63 17.46 -3.47
N SER A 167 19.59 17.11 -2.61
CA SER A 167 19.59 17.41 -1.17
C SER A 167 20.68 18.43 -0.90
N GLN A 168 20.32 19.70 -0.71
CA GLN A 168 21.29 20.71 -0.25
C GLN A 168 21.74 20.45 1.21
N ASP A 169 21.05 19.57 1.94
CA ASP A 169 21.24 19.32 3.38
C ASP A 169 21.81 17.91 3.71
N ALA A 170 22.61 17.31 2.81
CA ALA A 170 23.65 16.28 3.10
C ALA A 170 23.81 15.22 1.98
N PRO A 171 25.03 14.98 1.47
CA PRO A 171 25.40 13.76 0.75
C PRO A 171 25.85 12.64 1.71
N GLY A 172 25.53 11.37 1.43
CA GLY A 172 26.34 10.23 1.88
C GLY A 172 25.87 9.14 2.87
N VAL A 173 24.64 9.05 3.43
CA VAL A 173 24.21 7.79 4.13
C VAL A 173 22.70 7.52 4.02
N ALA A 174 22.40 6.29 3.58
CA ALA A 174 21.10 5.66 3.41
C ALA A 174 20.31 5.46 4.73
N THR A 175 19.15 6.12 4.87
CA THR A 175 18.18 6.03 5.98
C THR A 175 18.73 6.25 7.40
N LEU A 176 17.89 6.72 8.32
CA LEU A 176 18.26 6.72 9.74
C LEU A 176 18.60 5.29 10.21
N PRO A 177 19.52 5.12 11.16
CA PRO A 177 19.88 3.80 11.66
C PRO A 177 18.66 3.14 12.32
N TYR A 178 18.64 1.81 12.43
CA TYR A 178 17.56 1.03 13.08
C TYR A 178 16.16 1.14 12.44
N MET A 179 16.01 1.75 11.26
CA MET A 179 14.75 1.73 10.50
C MET A 179 14.47 0.34 9.90
N GLY A 180 13.22 -0.09 10.02
CA GLY A 180 12.69 -1.35 9.47
C GLY A 180 11.62 -1.13 8.41
N GLY A 181 11.12 0.08 8.25
CA GLY A 181 10.04 0.41 7.35
C GLY A 181 9.71 1.89 7.33
N PHE A 182 8.74 2.28 6.52
CA PHE A 182 8.16 3.62 6.45
C PHE A 182 6.66 3.51 6.24
N LEU A 183 5.90 4.33 6.97
CA LEU A 183 4.49 4.55 6.70
C LEU A 183 4.31 5.92 6.06
N VAL A 184 3.65 5.96 4.91
CA VAL A 184 3.42 7.17 4.14
C VAL A 184 1.92 7.50 4.20
N GLU A 185 1.51 8.33 5.15
CA GLU A 185 0.16 8.89 5.15
C GLU A 185 -0.03 9.78 3.91
N HIS A 186 -1.22 9.71 3.34
CA HIS A 186 -1.57 10.39 2.08
C HIS A 186 -0.66 9.96 0.91
N ALA A 187 -0.29 8.69 0.83
CA ALA A 187 0.49 8.18 -0.29
C ALA A 187 -0.24 8.42 -1.62
N PHE A 188 0.36 9.21 -2.51
CA PHE A 188 -0.14 9.59 -3.84
C PHE A 188 -1.46 10.39 -3.88
N MET A 189 -2.30 10.32 -2.85
CA MET A 189 -3.57 11.05 -2.77
C MET A 189 -3.84 11.56 -1.37
N ARG A 190 -4.19 12.85 -1.29
CA ARG A 190 -4.58 13.53 -0.07
C ARG A 190 -6.00 14.05 -0.13
N ALA A 191 -6.94 13.35 0.51
CA ALA A 191 -8.21 13.94 0.91
C ALA A 191 -7.99 14.85 2.13
N LEU A 192 -8.51 16.07 2.06
CA LEU A 192 -8.47 16.98 3.19
C LEU A 192 -9.49 16.54 4.25
N THR A 193 -9.44 17.12 5.44
CA THR A 193 -10.32 16.73 6.56
C THR A 193 -11.65 17.50 6.58
N GLU A 194 -11.90 18.36 5.60
CA GLU A 194 -13.08 19.22 5.46
C GLU A 194 -14.24 18.49 4.75
N PRO A 195 -15.33 18.14 5.46
CA PRO A 195 -16.50 17.50 4.85
C PRO A 195 -17.20 18.42 3.85
N GLY A 196 -17.80 17.85 2.80
CA GLY A 196 -18.64 18.58 1.84
C GLY A 196 -17.89 19.23 0.66
N ARG A 197 -16.58 19.04 0.56
CA ARG A 197 -15.86 19.39 -0.67
C ARG A 197 -16.23 18.43 -1.79
N VAL A 198 -16.59 19.00 -2.95
CA VAL A 198 -17.00 18.24 -4.15
C VAL A 198 -15.83 17.71 -4.99
N ARG A 199 -14.58 17.91 -4.57
CA ARG A 199 -13.37 17.50 -5.31
C ARG A 199 -12.19 17.27 -4.40
N ILE A 200 -11.36 16.27 -4.69
CA ILE A 200 -10.11 16.01 -3.97
C ILE A 200 -8.98 16.85 -4.58
N PRO A 201 -8.54 17.95 -3.95
CA PRO A 201 -7.68 18.95 -4.61
C PRO A 201 -6.23 18.52 -4.76
N SER A 202 -5.80 17.46 -4.05
CA SER A 202 -4.38 17.19 -3.84
C SER A 202 -3.96 15.82 -4.36
N TYR A 203 -2.97 15.82 -5.26
CA TYR A 203 -2.24 14.65 -5.68
C TYR A 203 -0.90 14.66 -4.92
N GLY A 204 -0.66 13.70 -4.04
CA GLY A 204 0.59 13.61 -3.27
C GLY A 204 0.40 13.52 -1.76
N THR A 205 1.50 13.79 -1.05
CA THR A 205 1.72 13.52 0.38
C THR A 205 1.18 14.61 1.32
N ALA A 206 1.35 14.44 2.65
CA ALA A 206 0.74 15.31 3.66
C ALA A 206 1.15 16.79 3.61
N SER A 207 2.37 17.14 3.19
CA SER A 207 2.82 18.54 3.11
C SER A 207 2.79 19.09 1.69
N GLY A 208 2.43 20.37 1.60
CA GLY A 208 2.54 21.17 0.40
C GLY A 208 1.18 21.67 -0.06
N SER A 209 1.14 22.95 -0.42
CA SER A 209 0.01 23.66 -1.00
C SER A 209 -0.70 22.80 -2.04
N ASN A 210 -2.03 22.77 -1.96
CA ASN A 210 -2.92 22.00 -2.81
C ASN A 210 -2.58 22.24 -4.28
N GLY A 211 -1.96 21.28 -4.96
CA GLY A 211 -1.75 21.45 -6.39
C GLY A 211 -0.89 20.47 -7.14
N PRO A 212 -0.92 20.59 -8.48
CA PRO A 212 -0.23 19.71 -9.42
C PRO A 212 1.31 19.65 -9.29
N GLN A 213 1.92 20.62 -8.61
CA GLN A 213 3.37 20.81 -8.54
C GLN A 213 4.08 19.83 -7.57
N GLN A 214 3.36 18.88 -6.98
CA GLN A 214 3.86 17.97 -5.94
C GLN A 214 5.01 17.05 -6.38
N TRP A 215 5.11 16.72 -7.68
CA TRP A 215 6.30 16.08 -8.21
C TRP A 215 7.54 16.98 -8.10
N VAL A 216 7.41 18.25 -8.51
CA VAL A 216 8.48 19.27 -8.50
C VAL A 216 8.92 19.58 -7.07
N ASN A 217 7.95 19.71 -6.15
CA ASN A 217 8.22 19.94 -4.72
C ASN A 217 8.76 18.69 -4.00
N GLY A 218 8.81 17.55 -4.69
CA GLY A 218 9.44 16.33 -4.24
C GLY A 218 8.56 15.42 -3.37
N GLY A 219 7.35 15.78 -2.98
CA GLY A 219 6.51 14.94 -2.10
C GLY A 219 6.23 13.55 -2.67
N ILE A 220 5.65 13.50 -3.88
CA ILE A 220 5.40 12.25 -4.62
C ILE A 220 6.71 11.56 -4.98
N ARG A 221 7.67 12.30 -5.56
CA ARG A 221 8.97 11.78 -5.98
C ARG A 221 9.67 11.07 -4.84
N ASN A 222 9.71 11.69 -3.66
CA ASN A 222 10.40 11.15 -2.50
C ASN A 222 9.65 9.95 -1.92
N THR A 223 8.32 9.88 -2.04
CA THR A 223 7.56 8.66 -1.71
C THR A 223 7.97 7.50 -2.59
N VAL A 224 8.04 7.72 -3.91
CA VAL A 224 8.51 6.70 -4.87
C VAL A 224 9.91 6.22 -4.51
N ARG A 225 10.84 7.16 -4.29
CA ARG A 225 12.21 6.85 -3.91
C ARG A 225 12.31 6.08 -2.59
N LEU A 226 11.56 6.47 -1.56
CA LEU A 226 11.53 5.75 -0.27
C LEU A 226 11.06 4.31 -0.45
N ALA A 227 10.04 4.11 -1.26
CA ALA A 227 9.50 2.78 -1.52
C ALA A 227 10.46 1.90 -2.33
N THR A 228 11.22 2.48 -3.27
CA THR A 228 11.97 1.67 -4.26
C THR A 228 13.48 1.64 -4.08
N GLU A 229 14.07 2.60 -3.35
CA GLU A 229 15.51 2.58 -3.01
C GLU A 229 15.80 1.67 -1.79
N TYR A 230 14.76 1.24 -1.07
CA TYR A 230 14.85 0.42 0.14
C TYR A 230 13.94 -0.81 0.08
N PRO A 231 14.13 -1.71 -0.90
CA PRO A 231 13.20 -2.83 -1.14
C PRO A 231 13.20 -3.88 -0.01
N ASP A 232 14.10 -3.80 0.97
CA ASP A 232 14.10 -4.65 2.17
C ASP A 232 13.21 -4.11 3.31
N LYS A 233 12.79 -2.85 3.23
CA LYS A 233 12.02 -2.17 4.28
C LYS A 233 10.52 -2.35 4.09
N LEU A 234 9.77 -2.48 5.19
CA LEU A 234 8.31 -2.41 5.11
C LEU A 234 7.89 -1.07 4.51
N ILE A 235 7.02 -1.07 3.51
CA ILE A 235 6.45 0.14 2.94
C ILE A 235 4.95 0.11 3.15
N ILE A 236 4.41 0.99 3.98
CA ILE A 236 2.98 1.09 4.25
C ILE A 236 2.47 2.35 3.57
N LEU A 237 1.64 2.19 2.55
CA LEU A 237 1.08 3.29 1.75
C LEU A 237 -0.35 3.52 2.18
N ILE A 238 -0.67 4.75 2.60
CA ILE A 238 -2.02 5.13 2.98
C ILE A 238 -2.54 6.23 2.07
N PRO A 239 -3.01 5.91 0.85
CA PRO A 239 -3.81 6.84 0.08
C PRO A 239 -5.06 7.25 0.85
N THR A 240 -5.44 8.52 0.76
CA THR A 240 -6.66 9.02 1.41
C THR A 240 -7.63 9.55 0.36
N LEU A 241 -8.90 9.16 0.44
CA LEU A 241 -9.96 9.64 -0.46
C LEU A 241 -11.23 10.03 0.30
N TRP A 242 -12.09 10.80 -0.34
CA TRP A 242 -13.53 10.83 -0.03
C TRP A 242 -14.21 9.93 -1.04
N THR A 243 -14.98 8.92 -0.66
CA THR A 243 -15.54 7.98 -1.65
C THR A 243 -16.66 8.60 -2.48
N ASN A 244 -17.32 9.63 -1.92
CA ASN A 244 -18.47 10.30 -2.49
C ASN A 244 -18.14 11.48 -3.41
N ALA A 245 -16.88 11.89 -3.55
CA ALA A 245 -16.53 13.02 -4.41
C ALA A 245 -16.62 12.60 -5.90
N PRO A 246 -17.16 13.44 -6.80
CA PRO A 246 -17.27 13.15 -8.23
C PRO A 246 -15.97 12.74 -8.94
N ASP A 247 -14.81 13.25 -8.51
CA ASP A 247 -13.51 12.91 -9.11
C ASP A 247 -12.83 11.67 -8.48
N SER A 248 -13.44 11.06 -7.46
CA SER A 248 -12.88 9.95 -6.70
C SER A 248 -12.47 8.74 -7.55
N PRO A 249 -13.25 8.28 -8.55
CA PRO A 249 -12.84 7.14 -9.36
C PRO A 249 -11.49 7.36 -10.06
N GLN A 250 -11.28 8.55 -10.64
CA GLN A 250 -10.02 8.90 -11.29
C GLN A 250 -8.87 8.99 -10.27
N LYS A 251 -9.11 9.62 -9.11
CA LYS A 251 -8.11 9.78 -8.05
C LYS A 251 -7.71 8.44 -7.42
N LEU A 252 -8.68 7.57 -7.20
CA LEU A 252 -8.49 6.22 -6.69
C LEU A 252 -7.59 5.44 -7.63
N ARG A 253 -7.92 5.42 -8.94
CA ARG A 253 -7.10 4.77 -9.97
C ARG A 253 -5.69 5.35 -10.05
N PHE A 254 -5.54 6.67 -9.96
CA PHE A 254 -4.22 7.30 -9.88
C PHE A 254 -3.41 6.82 -8.67
N ALA A 255 -4.03 6.76 -7.48
CA ALA A 255 -3.36 6.35 -6.25
C ALA A 255 -2.98 4.87 -6.27
N ILE A 256 -3.89 4.00 -6.72
CA ILE A 256 -3.66 2.56 -6.85
C ILE A 256 -2.54 2.29 -7.85
N ALA A 257 -2.55 2.96 -9.02
CA ALA A 257 -1.47 2.84 -9.99
C ALA A 257 -0.13 3.25 -9.36
N GLY A 258 -0.07 4.36 -8.61
CA GLY A 258 1.13 4.76 -7.86
C GLY A 258 1.62 3.69 -6.89
N CYS A 259 0.71 3.06 -6.13
CA CYS A 259 1.03 1.96 -5.22
C CYS A 259 1.60 0.74 -5.97
N LEU A 260 0.98 0.36 -7.10
CA LEU A 260 1.45 -0.74 -7.94
C LEU A 260 2.79 -0.43 -8.63
N ILE A 261 3.07 0.83 -8.97
CA ILE A 261 4.38 1.23 -9.51
C ILE A 261 5.50 0.92 -8.50
N VAL A 262 5.26 1.14 -7.21
CA VAL A 262 6.29 1.02 -6.16
C VAL A 262 6.23 -0.28 -5.35
N GLN A 263 5.27 -1.16 -5.64
CA GLN A 263 5.03 -2.40 -4.89
C GLN A 263 6.27 -3.31 -4.80
N HIS A 264 6.57 -3.80 -3.61
CA HIS A 264 7.48 -4.90 -3.35
C HIS A 264 6.77 -5.93 -2.47
N ASP A 265 7.40 -7.08 -2.20
CA ASP A 265 6.79 -8.15 -1.37
C ASP A 265 6.45 -7.69 0.06
N ASN A 266 7.09 -6.61 0.52
CA ASN A 266 6.89 -5.96 1.82
C ASN A 266 6.12 -4.62 1.72
N THR A 267 5.37 -4.41 0.63
CA THR A 267 4.48 -3.26 0.48
C THR A 267 3.06 -3.58 0.92
N PHE A 268 2.50 -2.75 1.79
CA PHE A 268 1.14 -2.85 2.31
C PHE A 268 0.36 -1.60 1.92
N VAL A 269 -0.87 -1.76 1.46
CA VAL A 269 -1.75 -0.66 1.06
C VAL A 269 -2.98 -0.65 1.94
N HIS A 270 -3.28 0.50 2.54
CA HIS A 270 -4.53 0.74 3.26
C HIS A 270 -5.13 2.03 2.73
N ILE A 271 -6.23 1.93 1.99
CA ILE A 271 -6.92 3.12 1.50
C ILE A 271 -7.84 3.62 2.61
N ASP A 272 -7.57 4.83 3.09
CA ASP A 272 -8.36 5.51 4.12
C ASP A 272 -9.50 6.31 3.45
N PRO A 273 -10.77 5.89 3.61
CA PRO A 273 -11.93 6.63 3.15
C PRO A 273 -12.22 7.73 4.18
N ARG A 274 -11.45 8.81 4.06
CA ARG A 274 -11.37 9.89 5.03
C ARG A 274 -12.77 10.41 5.40
N ARG A 275 -13.09 10.43 6.71
CA ARG A 275 -14.40 10.79 7.31
C ARG A 275 -15.54 9.79 7.08
N GLU A 276 -15.25 8.66 6.45
CA GLU A 276 -16.19 7.58 6.19
C GLU A 276 -15.72 6.27 6.85
N GLN A 277 -14.75 6.34 7.77
CA GLN A 277 -14.15 5.16 8.39
C GLN A 277 -15.14 4.30 9.17
N ASP A 278 -16.22 4.89 9.70
CA ASP A 278 -17.29 4.13 10.35
C ASP A 278 -18.01 3.16 9.39
N GLN A 279 -18.02 3.46 8.09
CA GLN A 279 -18.58 2.57 7.04
C GLN A 279 -17.57 1.52 6.58
N TYR A 280 -16.28 1.76 6.83
CA TYR A 280 -15.15 0.96 6.36
C TYR A 280 -14.13 0.78 7.49
N PRO A 281 -14.49 0.08 8.57
CA PRO A 281 -13.68 0.02 9.80
C PRO A 281 -12.28 -0.59 9.57
N ASP A 282 -12.14 -1.43 8.55
CA ASP A 282 -10.87 -2.08 8.19
C ASP A 282 -10.14 -1.38 7.02
N GLY A 283 -10.75 -0.35 6.42
CA GLY A 283 -10.29 0.33 5.21
C GLY A 283 -11.19 0.09 3.99
N TYR A 284 -10.97 0.91 2.94
CA TYR A 284 -11.73 0.83 1.70
C TYR A 284 -10.99 -0.01 0.65
N TYR A 285 -11.54 -1.16 0.27
CA TYR A 285 -10.89 -2.10 -0.66
C TYR A 285 -11.72 -2.31 -1.94
N PRO A 286 -11.65 -1.36 -2.90
CA PRO A 286 -12.47 -1.41 -4.10
C PRO A 286 -11.92 -2.41 -5.14
N PRO A 287 -12.74 -2.84 -6.13
CA PRO A 287 -12.33 -3.78 -7.17
C PRO A 287 -11.07 -3.36 -7.94
N GLU A 288 -10.79 -2.06 -8.05
CA GLU A 288 -9.59 -1.53 -8.70
C GLU A 288 -8.27 -2.01 -8.06
N LEU A 289 -8.28 -2.40 -6.78
CA LEU A 289 -7.12 -3.02 -6.12
C LEU A 289 -6.89 -4.47 -6.55
N PHE A 290 -7.92 -5.16 -7.02
CA PHE A 290 -7.93 -6.61 -7.25
C PHE A 290 -7.87 -6.94 -8.74
N VAL A 291 -6.82 -6.45 -9.42
CA VAL A 291 -6.55 -6.75 -10.83
C VAL A 291 -5.60 -7.96 -10.93
N PRO A 292 -5.85 -8.94 -11.81
CA PRO A 292 -5.06 -10.18 -11.88
C PRO A 292 -3.71 -9.99 -12.60
N LEU A 293 -2.92 -9.00 -12.18
CA LEU A 293 -1.61 -8.67 -12.76
C LEU A 293 -0.56 -9.77 -12.52
N GLY A 294 -0.70 -10.56 -11.46
CA GLY A 294 0.34 -11.49 -11.00
C GLY A 294 1.50 -10.74 -10.32
N LEU A 295 2.69 -11.32 -10.33
CA LEU A 295 3.89 -10.71 -9.73
C LEU A 295 4.54 -9.68 -10.68
N PRO A 296 5.20 -8.64 -10.15
CA PRO A 296 5.98 -7.71 -10.97
C PRO A 296 7.16 -8.42 -11.65
N ARG A 297 7.45 -8.09 -12.92
CA ARG A 297 8.58 -8.68 -13.69
C ARG A 297 9.92 -7.96 -13.45
N GLY A 298 9.91 -6.90 -12.67
CA GLY A 298 11.08 -6.08 -12.38
C GLY A 298 10.69 -4.76 -11.73
N ASN A 299 11.66 -3.85 -11.67
CA ASN A 299 11.42 -2.47 -11.26
C ASN A 299 10.70 -1.68 -12.37
N PHE A 300 10.10 -0.54 -12.03
CA PHE A 300 9.49 0.35 -13.00
C PHE A 300 10.53 1.00 -13.92
N GLN A 301 10.07 1.49 -15.07
CA GLN A 301 10.81 2.33 -16.00
C GLN A 301 10.16 3.71 -16.06
N ILE A 302 10.96 4.73 -16.39
CA ILE A 302 10.46 6.08 -16.64
C ILE A 302 10.74 6.41 -18.10
N LEU A 303 9.69 6.65 -18.88
CA LEU A 303 9.82 7.13 -20.25
C LEU A 303 9.73 8.66 -20.30
N ASN A 304 10.46 9.26 -21.24
CA ASN A 304 10.46 10.70 -21.52
C ASN A 304 10.75 11.56 -20.28
N GLY A 305 11.69 11.08 -19.44
CA GLY A 305 12.09 11.72 -18.20
C GLY A 305 12.92 10.79 -17.32
N ASP A 306 13.09 11.19 -16.06
CA ASP A 306 13.79 10.42 -15.03
C ASP A 306 13.16 10.66 -13.65
N ILE A 307 13.75 10.10 -12.59
CA ILE A 307 13.21 10.23 -11.23
C ILE A 307 13.28 11.68 -10.70
N ILE A 308 14.17 12.52 -11.24
CA ILE A 308 14.33 13.92 -10.82
C ILE A 308 13.27 14.80 -11.48
N VAL A 309 13.17 14.75 -12.81
CA VAL A 309 12.24 15.61 -13.58
C VAL A 309 10.84 15.02 -13.69
N GLY A 310 10.69 13.71 -13.52
CA GLY A 310 9.45 12.97 -13.71
C GLY A 310 9.23 12.59 -15.17
N GLY A 311 8.32 11.64 -15.40
CA GLY A 311 8.03 11.11 -16.72
C GLY A 311 6.82 10.19 -16.67
N LEU A 312 6.68 9.34 -17.68
CA LEU A 312 5.68 8.27 -17.69
C LEU A 312 6.25 7.03 -17.03
N PHE A 313 5.70 6.63 -15.88
CA PHE A 313 6.12 5.44 -15.15
C PHE A 313 5.42 4.23 -15.72
N ILE A 314 6.18 3.16 -15.98
CA ILE A 314 5.66 1.91 -16.53
C ILE A 314 6.21 0.77 -15.70
N ARG A 315 5.35 -0.13 -15.26
CA ARG A 315 5.76 -1.36 -14.59
C ARG A 315 5.07 -2.56 -15.17
N GLU A 316 5.89 -3.50 -15.65
CA GLU A 316 5.44 -4.77 -16.20
C GLU A 316 5.19 -5.80 -15.08
N TYR A 317 4.12 -6.54 -15.25
CA TYR A 317 3.70 -7.65 -14.41
C TYR A 317 3.60 -8.94 -15.25
N GLN A 318 3.47 -10.09 -14.59
CA GLN A 318 3.32 -11.38 -15.27
C GLN A 318 2.21 -11.35 -16.33
N ASN A 319 1.07 -10.79 -15.96
CA ASN A 319 -0.16 -10.78 -16.73
C ASN A 319 -0.60 -9.37 -17.12
N GLY A 320 0.25 -8.35 -17.07
CA GLY A 320 -0.21 -7.00 -17.39
C GLY A 320 0.84 -5.94 -17.19
N VAL A 321 0.41 -4.69 -17.19
CA VAL A 321 1.25 -3.51 -17.09
C VAL A 321 0.49 -2.39 -16.40
N VAL A 322 1.20 -1.66 -15.55
CA VAL A 322 0.70 -0.44 -14.90
C VAL A 322 1.40 0.74 -15.54
N VAL A 323 0.62 1.75 -15.93
CA VAL A 323 1.10 2.98 -16.55
C VAL A 323 0.64 4.16 -15.70
N TRP A 324 1.57 5.01 -15.28
CA TRP A 324 1.28 6.06 -14.30
C TRP A 324 1.97 7.36 -14.68
N ASN A 325 1.18 8.42 -14.85
CA ASN A 325 1.65 9.76 -15.12
C ASN A 325 1.46 10.65 -13.88
N PRO A 326 2.49 10.83 -13.03
CA PRO A 326 2.43 11.72 -11.88
C PRO A 326 2.69 13.20 -12.22
N ARG A 327 3.00 13.52 -13.49
CA ARG A 327 3.22 14.91 -13.92
C ARG A 327 1.89 15.65 -13.98
N HIS A 328 1.99 16.97 -13.89
CA HIS A 328 0.85 17.87 -13.96
C HIS A 328 0.69 18.62 -15.28
N ASP A 329 1.77 18.71 -16.03
CA ASP A 329 1.97 19.63 -17.14
C ASP A 329 2.33 18.89 -18.43
N ALA A 330 2.30 17.56 -18.41
CA ALA A 330 2.63 16.71 -19.54
C ALA A 330 1.58 15.62 -19.76
N THR A 331 1.15 15.48 -21.01
CA THR A 331 0.42 14.31 -21.50
C THR A 331 1.41 13.42 -22.25
N TYR A 332 1.38 12.12 -21.98
CA TYR A 332 2.20 11.14 -22.68
C TYR A 332 1.34 10.25 -23.57
N THR A 333 1.97 9.52 -24.48
CA THR A 333 1.32 8.47 -25.26
C THR A 333 1.96 7.13 -24.90
N TYR A 334 1.13 6.14 -24.57
CA TYR A 334 1.54 4.77 -24.33
C TYR A 334 1.01 3.86 -25.44
N THR A 335 1.87 3.03 -26.03
CA THR A 335 1.45 2.03 -27.02
C THR A 335 1.26 0.69 -26.33
N VAL A 336 0.04 0.17 -26.40
CA VAL A 336 -0.33 -1.10 -25.77
C VAL A 336 0.37 -2.26 -26.49
N PRO A 337 1.20 -3.08 -25.80
CA PRO A 337 2.09 -4.02 -26.47
C PRO A 337 1.39 -5.30 -26.95
N ARG A 338 0.23 -5.63 -26.38
CA ARG A 338 -0.60 -6.79 -26.75
C ARG A 338 -2.04 -6.56 -26.32
N ASP A 339 -2.96 -7.39 -26.80
CA ASP A 339 -4.36 -7.34 -26.39
C ASP A 339 -4.48 -7.48 -24.87
N TYR A 340 -5.12 -6.48 -24.26
CA TYR A 340 -5.35 -6.40 -22.82
C TYR A 340 -6.77 -5.92 -22.53
N TYR A 341 -7.22 -6.16 -21.31
CA TYR A 341 -8.36 -5.46 -20.72
C TYR A 341 -7.87 -4.26 -19.91
N ASP A 342 -8.61 -3.16 -19.92
CA ASP A 342 -8.45 -2.08 -18.95
C ASP A 342 -9.25 -2.36 -17.66
N TRP A 343 -9.20 -1.45 -16.68
CA TRP A 343 -9.95 -1.56 -15.42
C TRP A 343 -11.46 -1.74 -15.61
N ASP A 344 -12.02 -1.17 -16.67
CA ASP A 344 -13.45 -1.24 -17.00
C ASP A 344 -13.79 -2.48 -17.85
N ARG A 345 -12.83 -3.39 -18.02
CA ARG A 345 -12.91 -4.61 -18.82
C ARG A 345 -13.14 -4.36 -20.31
N ASN A 346 -12.76 -3.18 -20.82
CA ASN A 346 -12.75 -2.92 -22.25
C ASN A 346 -11.52 -3.58 -22.88
N LEU A 347 -11.72 -4.26 -24.01
CA LEU A 347 -10.62 -4.83 -24.79
C LEU A 347 -9.85 -3.71 -25.50
N VAL A 348 -8.59 -3.55 -25.14
CA VAL A 348 -7.64 -2.62 -25.76
C VAL A 348 -6.66 -3.43 -26.61
N ARG A 349 -6.68 -3.20 -27.92
CA ARG A 349 -5.91 -3.98 -28.89
C ARG A 349 -4.44 -3.59 -28.91
N ALA A 350 -3.59 -4.57 -29.19
CA ALA A 350 -2.17 -4.35 -29.48
C ALA A 350 -1.95 -3.20 -30.48
N GLY A 351 -0.96 -2.35 -30.23
CA GLY A 351 -0.64 -1.19 -31.07
C GLY A 351 -1.52 0.04 -30.82
N THR A 352 -2.58 -0.06 -30.00
CA THR A 352 -3.42 1.09 -29.65
C THR A 352 -2.57 2.12 -28.90
N GLN A 353 -2.62 3.37 -29.36
CA GLN A 353 -1.96 4.51 -28.74
C GLN A 353 -2.92 5.18 -27.76
N VAL A 354 -2.65 5.02 -26.47
CA VAL A 354 -3.45 5.58 -25.39
C VAL A 354 -2.82 6.88 -24.93
N GLN A 355 -3.60 7.97 -24.89
CA GLN A 355 -3.18 9.21 -24.27
C GLN A 355 -3.22 9.04 -22.75
N VAL A 356 -2.17 9.49 -22.07
CA VAL A 356 -2.03 9.45 -20.61
C VAL A 356 -1.87 10.88 -20.11
N PRO A 357 -2.98 11.61 -19.90
CA PRO A 357 -2.96 12.99 -19.40
C PRO A 357 -2.31 13.10 -18.01
N PRO A 358 -2.01 14.33 -17.56
CA PRO A 358 -1.58 14.58 -16.19
C PRO A 358 -2.41 13.85 -15.13
N HIS A 359 -1.73 13.36 -14.10
CA HIS A 359 -2.31 12.63 -12.97
C HIS A 359 -3.22 11.46 -13.33
N THR A 360 -2.79 10.66 -14.29
CA THR A 360 -3.54 9.48 -14.75
C THR A 360 -2.83 8.20 -14.32
N GLY A 361 -3.57 7.29 -13.71
CA GLY A 361 -3.17 5.90 -13.54
C GLY A 361 -3.98 5.03 -14.48
N LEU A 362 -3.33 4.08 -15.15
CA LEU A 362 -3.94 3.07 -16.00
C LEU A 362 -3.38 1.71 -15.62
N VAL A 363 -4.23 0.70 -15.72
CA VAL A 363 -3.84 -0.70 -15.58
C VAL A 363 -4.39 -1.45 -16.79
N PHE A 364 -3.51 -2.21 -17.42
CA PHE A 364 -3.86 -3.13 -18.49
C PHE A 364 -3.48 -4.54 -18.06
N TYR A 365 -4.40 -5.49 -18.20
CA TYR A 365 -4.16 -6.88 -17.78
C TYR A 365 -4.69 -7.88 -18.80
N ALA A 366 -4.05 -9.04 -18.81
CA ALA A 366 -4.44 -10.20 -19.56
C ALA A 366 -5.07 -11.20 -18.61
N ALA A 367 -6.23 -11.74 -18.99
CA ALA A 367 -6.91 -12.77 -18.21
C ALA A 367 -7.62 -13.76 -19.15
N PRO A 368 -7.72 -15.04 -18.78
CA PRO A 368 -8.60 -15.97 -19.47
C PRO A 368 -10.06 -15.60 -19.23
N GLU A 369 -10.91 -15.83 -20.22
CA GLU A 369 -12.35 -15.64 -20.09
C GLU A 369 -13.05 -16.79 -20.80
N ILE A 370 -13.55 -17.75 -20.02
CA ILE A 370 -14.15 -18.97 -20.55
C ILE A 370 -15.65 -18.79 -20.66
N THR A 371 -16.13 -18.69 -21.89
CA THR A 371 -17.55 -18.80 -22.22
C THR A 371 -17.93 -20.26 -22.34
N ILE A 372 -19.13 -20.61 -21.86
CA ILE A 372 -19.67 -21.97 -21.90
C ILE A 372 -21.10 -21.95 -22.42
N SER A 373 -21.45 -22.95 -23.23
CA SER A 373 -22.83 -23.20 -23.65
C SER A 373 -23.14 -24.69 -23.50
N LEU A 374 -24.37 -25.00 -23.13
CA LEU A 374 -24.88 -26.35 -22.93
C LEU A 374 -26.15 -26.51 -23.76
N SER A 375 -26.22 -27.55 -24.58
CA SER A 375 -27.37 -27.83 -25.43
C SER A 375 -27.69 -29.33 -25.46
N PRO A 376 -28.95 -29.74 -25.21
CA PRO A 376 -29.35 -31.12 -25.46
C PRO A 376 -29.52 -31.38 -26.96
N ALA A 377 -29.33 -32.63 -27.38
CA ALA A 377 -29.68 -33.07 -28.73
C ALA A 377 -31.20 -33.03 -28.99
N GLN A 378 -32.01 -33.14 -27.93
CA GLN A 378 -33.48 -33.10 -27.99
C GLN A 378 -34.05 -32.46 -26.72
N ALA A 379 -35.03 -31.56 -26.87
CA ALA A 379 -35.60 -30.81 -25.74
C ALA A 379 -36.62 -31.62 -24.91
N ASN A 380 -37.36 -32.54 -25.55
CA ASN A 380 -38.39 -33.36 -24.90
C ASN A 380 -38.01 -34.83 -24.98
N VAL A 381 -37.83 -35.50 -23.85
CA VAL A 381 -37.33 -36.89 -23.77
C VAL A 381 -38.25 -37.65 -22.81
N LEU A 382 -38.74 -38.82 -23.20
CA LEU A 382 -39.64 -39.62 -22.37
C LEU A 382 -38.84 -40.37 -21.27
N PRO A 383 -39.46 -40.69 -20.12
CA PRO A 383 -38.85 -41.56 -19.12
C PRO A 383 -38.33 -42.87 -19.73
N GLY A 384 -37.17 -43.32 -19.27
CA GLY A 384 -36.43 -44.48 -19.78
C GLY A 384 -35.57 -44.22 -21.02
N GLN A 385 -35.73 -43.08 -21.70
CA GLN A 385 -34.92 -42.72 -22.88
C GLN A 385 -33.61 -42.02 -22.49
N THR A 386 -32.63 -42.04 -23.40
CA THR A 386 -31.37 -41.34 -23.24
C THR A 386 -31.31 -40.06 -24.07
N VAL A 387 -30.62 -39.05 -23.56
CA VAL A 387 -30.34 -37.80 -24.29
C VAL A 387 -28.87 -37.42 -24.15
N GLU A 388 -28.24 -37.08 -25.28
CA GLU A 388 -26.91 -36.51 -25.32
C GLU A 388 -26.97 -35.00 -25.11
N PHE A 389 -26.09 -34.49 -24.26
CA PHE A 389 -25.82 -33.08 -24.07
C PHE A 389 -24.45 -32.74 -24.66
N THR A 390 -24.37 -31.59 -25.33
CA THR A 390 -23.13 -31.00 -25.83
C THR A 390 -22.80 -29.77 -24.99
N VAL A 391 -21.62 -29.75 -24.37
CA VAL A 391 -21.02 -28.60 -23.72
C VAL A 391 -19.98 -28.03 -24.68
N ARG A 392 -20.11 -26.77 -25.09
CA ARG A 392 -19.06 -26.06 -25.83
C ARG A 392 -18.45 -25.01 -24.92
N TYR A 393 -17.13 -24.93 -24.91
CA TYR A 393 -16.41 -23.89 -24.19
C TYR A 393 -15.46 -23.16 -25.14
N ARG A 394 -15.27 -21.86 -24.91
CA ARG A 394 -14.33 -21.04 -25.68
C ARG A 394 -13.70 -19.98 -24.79
N ASN A 395 -12.38 -19.82 -24.90
CA ASN A 395 -11.66 -18.74 -24.27
C ASN A 395 -11.74 -17.48 -25.15
N THR A 396 -12.53 -16.50 -24.71
CA THR A 396 -12.66 -15.18 -25.33
C THR A 396 -11.75 -14.14 -24.68
N GLY A 397 -10.95 -14.54 -23.69
CA GLY A 397 -10.05 -13.66 -22.95
C GLY A 397 -8.75 -13.37 -23.70
N THR A 398 -7.86 -12.67 -23.01
CA THR A 398 -6.56 -12.18 -23.52
C THR A 398 -5.37 -12.99 -23.00
N ALA A 399 -5.61 -13.97 -22.12
CA ALA A 399 -4.62 -14.97 -21.69
C ALA A 399 -5.17 -16.40 -21.84
N ALA A 400 -4.27 -17.38 -21.91
CA ALA A 400 -4.66 -18.79 -21.91
C ALA A 400 -5.27 -19.18 -20.55
N GLY A 401 -6.39 -19.91 -20.58
CA GLY A 401 -6.91 -20.56 -19.39
C GLY A 401 -6.09 -21.80 -19.10
N THR A 402 -5.57 -21.96 -17.89
CA THR A 402 -4.83 -23.15 -17.46
C THR A 402 -5.61 -23.88 -16.38
N ASP A 403 -5.55 -25.21 -16.40
CA ASP A 403 -6.28 -26.08 -15.45
C ASP A 403 -7.76 -25.70 -15.29
N VAL A 404 -8.43 -25.43 -16.42
CA VAL A 404 -9.82 -24.97 -16.45
C VAL A 404 -10.73 -26.12 -16.00
N ARG A 405 -11.35 -25.95 -14.84
CA ARG A 405 -12.35 -26.89 -14.30
C ARG A 405 -13.74 -26.53 -14.82
N ILE A 406 -14.32 -27.40 -15.64
CA ILE A 406 -15.70 -27.30 -16.13
C ILE A 406 -16.56 -28.29 -15.34
N SER A 407 -17.58 -27.77 -14.65
CA SER A 407 -18.53 -28.56 -13.86
C SER A 407 -19.94 -28.40 -14.42
N VAL A 408 -20.60 -29.52 -14.72
CA VAL A 408 -22.00 -29.53 -15.18
C VAL A 408 -22.86 -30.29 -14.18
N PRO A 409 -23.91 -29.67 -13.60
CA PRO A 409 -24.83 -30.35 -12.70
C PRO A 409 -25.66 -31.39 -13.46
N LEU A 410 -25.84 -32.56 -12.85
CA LEU A 410 -26.78 -33.58 -13.30
C LEU A 410 -28.14 -33.35 -12.62
N PRO A 411 -29.19 -32.91 -13.33
CA PRO A 411 -30.51 -32.66 -12.75
C PRO A 411 -31.13 -33.91 -12.15
N ASP A 412 -31.99 -33.76 -11.14
CA ASP A 412 -32.72 -34.88 -10.54
C ASP A 412 -33.57 -35.63 -11.56
N GLY A 413 -33.75 -36.94 -11.36
CA GLY A 413 -34.41 -37.81 -12.34
C GLY A 413 -33.55 -38.12 -13.57
N MET A 414 -32.25 -37.80 -13.56
CA MET A 414 -31.30 -38.21 -14.59
C MET A 414 -30.15 -39.03 -14.02
N THR A 415 -29.75 -40.07 -14.75
CA THR A 415 -28.56 -40.89 -14.45
C THR A 415 -27.54 -40.77 -15.59
N LEU A 416 -26.26 -40.62 -15.25
CA LEU A 416 -25.18 -40.58 -16.25
C LEU A 416 -25.03 -41.96 -16.92
N VAL A 417 -25.07 -42.00 -18.24
CA VAL A 417 -24.78 -43.19 -19.04
C VAL A 417 -23.33 -43.18 -19.52
N SER A 418 -22.88 -42.07 -20.10
CA SER A 418 -21.51 -41.93 -20.63
C SER A 418 -21.08 -40.46 -20.74
N SER A 419 -19.78 -40.23 -20.89
CA SER A 419 -19.22 -38.91 -21.21
C SER A 419 -17.95 -39.04 -22.06
N SER A 420 -17.71 -38.04 -22.91
CA SER A 420 -16.53 -37.94 -23.77
C SER A 420 -16.03 -36.49 -23.83
N PRO A 421 -14.79 -36.20 -23.38
CA PRO A 421 -13.92 -37.08 -22.60
C PRO A 421 -14.60 -37.59 -21.32
N THR A 422 -14.06 -38.65 -20.71
CA THR A 422 -14.63 -39.19 -19.46
C THR A 422 -14.61 -38.13 -18.36
N ALA A 423 -15.79 -37.81 -17.83
CA ALA A 423 -15.96 -36.92 -16.69
C ALA A 423 -15.66 -37.65 -15.38
N ARG A 424 -15.14 -36.92 -14.40
CA ARG A 424 -15.17 -37.35 -13.00
C ARG A 424 -16.52 -36.98 -12.39
N LEU A 425 -17.20 -37.92 -11.77
CA LEU A 425 -18.43 -37.65 -11.03
C LEU A 425 -18.09 -37.26 -9.59
N GLU A 426 -18.44 -36.03 -9.19
CA GLU A 426 -18.28 -35.51 -7.83
C GLU A 426 -19.67 -35.17 -7.26
N GLY A 427 -20.26 -36.12 -6.52
CA GLY A 427 -21.68 -36.02 -6.14
C GLY A 427 -22.58 -36.07 -7.37
N ARG A 428 -23.38 -35.02 -7.60
CA ARG A 428 -24.22 -34.86 -8.81
C ARG A 428 -23.60 -33.92 -9.84
N GLN A 429 -22.27 -33.78 -9.86
CA GLN A 429 -21.54 -32.90 -10.80
C GLN A 429 -20.64 -33.71 -11.73
N LEU A 430 -20.76 -33.49 -13.04
CA LEU A 430 -19.81 -33.99 -14.04
C LEU A 430 -18.68 -32.97 -14.17
N VAL A 431 -17.46 -33.39 -13.84
CA VAL A 431 -16.28 -32.51 -13.77
C VAL A 431 -15.25 -32.94 -14.81
N TRP A 432 -14.82 -31.95 -15.61
CA TRP A 432 -13.67 -32.06 -16.51
C TRP A 432 -12.63 -31.03 -16.13
N THR A 433 -11.36 -31.41 -16.21
CA THR A 433 -10.22 -30.48 -16.12
C THR A 433 -9.57 -30.41 -17.50
N VAL A 434 -9.58 -29.21 -18.08
CA VAL A 434 -8.93 -28.93 -19.37
C VAL A 434 -7.58 -28.26 -19.07
N PRO A 435 -6.44 -28.93 -19.35
CA PRO A 435 -5.12 -28.43 -18.94
C PRO A 435 -4.79 -27.05 -19.50
N SER A 436 -5.23 -26.76 -20.73
CA SER A 436 -5.03 -25.47 -21.36
C SER A 436 -6.14 -25.17 -22.37
N VAL A 437 -6.66 -23.96 -22.33
CA VAL A 437 -7.52 -23.37 -23.36
C VAL A 437 -6.81 -22.10 -23.86
N PRO A 438 -6.07 -22.17 -24.98
CA PRO A 438 -5.39 -21.02 -25.55
C PRO A 438 -6.35 -19.85 -25.82
N VAL A 439 -5.82 -18.64 -26.01
CA VAL A 439 -6.63 -17.49 -26.45
C VAL A 439 -7.35 -17.85 -27.76
N ASN A 440 -8.65 -17.56 -27.84
CA ASN A 440 -9.55 -18.01 -28.92
C ASN A 440 -9.71 -19.52 -29.07
N GLY A 441 -9.07 -20.33 -28.22
CA GLY A 441 -9.22 -21.77 -28.18
C GLY A 441 -10.62 -22.17 -27.74
N GLU A 442 -11.13 -23.24 -28.33
CA GLU A 442 -12.43 -23.79 -28.02
C GLU A 442 -12.36 -25.32 -27.93
N GLY A 443 -13.37 -25.91 -27.32
CA GLY A 443 -13.51 -27.35 -27.27
C GLY A 443 -14.94 -27.77 -26.98
N THR A 444 -15.17 -29.07 -27.06
CA THR A 444 -16.48 -29.69 -26.87
C THR A 444 -16.36 -30.88 -25.92
N LEU A 445 -17.27 -30.94 -24.96
CA LEU A 445 -17.48 -32.09 -24.08
C LEU A 445 -18.89 -32.63 -24.36
N ARG A 446 -19.07 -33.94 -24.30
CA ARG A 446 -20.37 -34.59 -24.48
C ARG A 446 -20.66 -35.49 -23.30
N PHE A 447 -21.92 -35.58 -22.92
CA PHE A 447 -22.37 -36.59 -21.96
C PHE A 447 -23.79 -37.05 -22.29
N THR A 448 -24.04 -38.33 -22.10
CA THR A 448 -25.35 -38.95 -22.29
C THR A 448 -25.92 -39.31 -20.94
N VAL A 449 -27.17 -38.93 -20.72
CA VAL A 449 -27.93 -39.27 -19.51
C VAL A 449 -29.16 -40.07 -19.90
N ARG A 450 -29.64 -40.91 -18.97
CA ARG A 450 -30.95 -41.55 -19.05
C ARG A 450 -31.92 -40.80 -18.14
N VAL A 451 -33.11 -40.51 -18.66
CA VAL A 451 -34.22 -39.97 -17.86
C VAL A 451 -34.89 -41.12 -17.12
N GLU A 452 -35.05 -41.01 -15.81
CA GLU A 452 -35.66 -42.04 -14.96
C GLU A 452 -37.19 -41.98 -14.97
#